data_AF-A0A2E7AB66-F1
#
_entry.id   AF-A0A2E7AB66-F1
#
_cell.length_a   1.000
_cell.length_b   1.000
_cell.length_c   1.000
_cell.angle_alpha   90.00
_cell.angle_beta   90.00
_cell.angle_gamma   90.00
#
_symmetry.space_group_name_H-M   'P 1'
#
loop_
_entity.id
_entity.type
_entity.pdbx_description
1 polymer ?
#
loop_
_entity_poly.entity_id
_entity_poly.type
_entity_poly.pdbx_seq_one_letter_code
_entity_poly.pdbx_strand_id
1 'polypeptide(L)'
;MSEEQEDSGGDEDLFSKLDADGDGVVTREEFEDAMGQGPMLSGDVSTIPVGDASALGAQGDDGSLGGMSNSAWFATGLVGAPVVIMVLSFSLTVAGDATFEPIDEVFYFLGAAIWPVGVIAGSAWGFVSGHQSFAWGLLASIVVIPLVVLGLLFGFCMLMMGSGGKL
;
A
#
# COMPACT_ATOMS: atom_id res chain seq x y z
N MET A 1 -19.57 22.88 -44.82
CA MET A 1 -20.81 22.67 -44.05
C MET A 1 -21.15 21.22 -44.26
N SER A 2 -20.72 20.39 -43.33
CA SER A 2 -20.95 18.94 -43.30
C SER A 2 -21.31 18.68 -41.85
N GLU A 3 -22.58 18.36 -41.66
CA GLU A 3 -23.25 18.25 -40.38
C GLU A 3 -22.68 17.11 -39.53
N GLU A 4 -22.71 17.37 -38.22
CA GLU A 4 -22.30 16.52 -37.11
C GLU A 4 -23.01 15.16 -37.13
N GLN A 5 -22.23 14.08 -36.98
CA GLN A 5 -22.70 12.74 -36.75
C GLN A 5 -22.52 12.47 -35.24
N GLU A 6 -23.57 12.71 -34.46
CA GLU A 6 -23.62 12.41 -33.03
C GLU A 6 -23.81 10.90 -32.83
N ASP A 7 -22.80 10.29 -32.23
CA ASP A 7 -22.75 8.92 -31.74
C ASP A 7 -23.78 8.73 -30.61
N SER A 8 -24.94 8.16 -30.97
CA SER A 8 -26.07 7.86 -30.07
C SER A 8 -26.44 6.36 -30.07
N GLY A 9 -25.54 5.49 -30.53
CA GLY A 9 -25.78 4.05 -30.70
C GLY A 9 -25.90 3.23 -29.41
N GLY A 10 -25.53 3.79 -28.25
CA GLY A 10 -25.54 3.05 -26.98
C GLY A 10 -26.92 2.97 -26.32
N ASP A 11 -27.76 4.00 -26.49
CA ASP A 11 -29.02 4.13 -25.77
C ASP A 11 -30.17 3.43 -26.51
N GLU A 12 -30.11 3.43 -27.84
CA GLU A 12 -31.08 2.73 -28.71
C GLU A 12 -31.01 1.21 -28.52
N ASP A 13 -29.81 0.63 -28.45
CA ASP A 13 -29.60 -0.81 -28.28
C ASP A 13 -30.08 -1.33 -26.91
N LEU A 14 -29.98 -0.50 -25.86
CA LEU A 14 -30.48 -0.83 -24.53
C LEU A 14 -32.01 -0.72 -24.47
N PHE A 15 -32.57 0.30 -25.12
CA PHE A 15 -34.00 0.53 -25.18
C PHE A 15 -34.70 -0.54 -26.02
N SER A 16 -34.19 -0.89 -27.20
CA SER A 16 -34.69 -1.98 -28.04
C SER A 16 -34.61 -3.37 -27.38
N LYS A 17 -33.84 -3.51 -26.31
CA LYS A 17 -33.72 -4.75 -25.54
C LYS A 17 -34.69 -4.82 -24.36
N LEU A 18 -35.21 -3.67 -23.94
CA LEU A 18 -36.22 -3.53 -22.88
C LEU A 18 -37.64 -3.47 -23.47
N ASP A 19 -37.80 -2.82 -24.62
CA ASP A 19 -39.02 -2.74 -25.41
C ASP A 19 -39.22 -4.07 -26.16
N ALA A 20 -39.99 -4.98 -25.56
CA ALA A 20 -40.13 -6.35 -26.03
C ALA A 20 -41.12 -6.46 -27.18
N ASP A 21 -42.08 -5.53 -27.25
CA ASP A 21 -43.07 -5.48 -28.33
C ASP A 21 -42.68 -4.54 -29.49
N GLY A 22 -41.67 -3.68 -29.29
CA GLY A 22 -41.06 -2.84 -30.31
C GLY A 22 -41.92 -1.65 -30.70
N ASP A 23 -42.81 -1.20 -29.81
CA ASP A 23 -43.71 -0.07 -30.04
C ASP A 23 -43.05 1.31 -29.82
N GLY A 24 -41.79 1.31 -29.33
CA GLY A 24 -40.99 2.50 -29.05
C GLY A 24 -41.22 3.09 -27.66
N VAL A 25 -41.96 2.41 -26.77
CA VAL A 25 -42.27 2.85 -25.40
C VAL A 25 -42.12 1.69 -24.42
N VAL A 26 -41.08 1.75 -23.57
CA VAL A 26 -40.93 0.77 -22.48
C VAL A 26 -42.03 0.97 -21.42
N THR A 27 -42.92 -0.02 -21.32
CA THR A 27 -43.97 -0.07 -20.30
C THR A 27 -43.46 -0.59 -18.96
N ARG A 28 -44.22 -0.38 -17.88
CA ARG A 28 -43.82 -0.86 -16.54
C ARG A 28 -43.69 -2.36 -16.51
N GLU A 29 -44.60 -3.05 -17.17
CA GLU A 29 -44.68 -4.49 -17.25
C GLU A 29 -43.45 -5.06 -17.99
N GLU A 30 -43.04 -4.46 -19.10
CA GLU A 30 -41.83 -4.85 -19.84
C GLU A 30 -40.54 -4.60 -19.05
N PHE A 31 -40.49 -3.47 -18.33
CA PHE A 31 -39.37 -3.18 -17.42
C PHE A 31 -39.28 -4.19 -16.27
N GLU A 32 -40.41 -4.60 -15.69
CA GLU A 32 -40.48 -5.61 -14.63
C GLU A 32 -40.09 -7.00 -15.14
N ASP A 33 -40.51 -7.39 -16.33
CA ASP A 33 -40.14 -8.68 -16.95
C ASP A 33 -38.64 -8.74 -17.30
N ALA A 34 -38.09 -7.65 -17.84
CA ALA A 34 -36.66 -7.55 -18.12
C ALA A 34 -35.81 -7.50 -16.84
N MET A 35 -36.30 -6.88 -15.77
CA MET A 35 -35.64 -6.88 -14.46
C MET A 35 -35.78 -8.22 -13.73
N GLY A 36 -36.87 -8.95 -13.95
CA GLY A 36 -37.09 -10.30 -13.45
C GLY A 36 -36.20 -11.35 -14.12
N GLN A 37 -35.73 -11.10 -15.35
CA GLN A 37 -34.84 -11.97 -16.11
C GLN A 37 -33.39 -11.47 -16.22
N GLY A 38 -33.11 -10.21 -15.83
CA GLY A 38 -31.76 -9.67 -15.69
C GLY A 38 -31.02 -10.36 -14.55
N PRO A 39 -29.67 -10.38 -14.54
CA PRO A 39 -28.89 -10.93 -13.45
C PRO A 39 -29.21 -10.10 -12.21
N MET A 40 -30.16 -10.58 -11.41
CA MET A 40 -30.36 -10.10 -10.05
C MET A 40 -28.99 -10.13 -9.41
N LEU A 41 -28.64 -9.02 -8.77
CA LEU A 41 -27.38 -8.85 -8.07
C LEU A 41 -27.32 -9.80 -6.87
N SER A 42 -27.17 -11.10 -7.15
CA SER A 42 -26.70 -12.14 -6.26
C SER A 42 -25.17 -12.09 -6.18
N GLY A 43 -24.62 -10.87 -6.19
CA GLY A 43 -23.39 -10.64 -5.48
C GLY A 43 -23.76 -10.81 -4.01
N ASP A 44 -23.09 -11.75 -3.35
CA ASP A 44 -23.11 -11.90 -1.90
C ASP A 44 -22.98 -10.50 -1.27
N VAL A 45 -24.10 -9.92 -0.86
CA VAL A 45 -24.11 -8.78 0.06
C VAL A 45 -23.82 -9.43 1.40
N SER A 46 -22.54 -9.72 1.63
CA SER A 46 -22.01 -9.91 2.97
C SER A 46 -22.47 -8.69 3.75
N THR A 47 -23.43 -8.91 4.63
CA THR A 47 -23.87 -7.94 5.62
C THR A 47 -22.61 -7.39 6.26
N ILE A 48 -22.33 -6.11 6.08
CA ILE A 48 -21.24 -5.43 6.79
C ILE A 48 -21.47 -5.77 8.26
N PRO A 49 -20.61 -6.59 8.91
CA PRO A 49 -20.78 -6.83 10.32
C PRO A 49 -20.45 -5.49 10.99
N VAL A 50 -21.50 -4.75 11.35
CA VAL A 50 -21.41 -3.66 12.31
C VAL A 50 -21.19 -4.33 13.67
N GLY A 51 -19.97 -4.83 13.84
CA GLY A 51 -19.43 -5.34 15.09
C GLY A 51 -18.31 -4.41 15.47
N ASP A 52 -18.45 -3.80 16.64
CA ASP A 52 -17.59 -2.77 17.19
C ASP A 52 -16.09 -3.05 16.99
N ALA A 53 -15.40 -2.03 16.47
CA ALA A 53 -13.95 -1.93 16.36
C ALA A 53 -13.23 -2.90 15.40
N SER A 54 -12.90 -2.42 14.19
CA SER A 54 -11.49 -2.25 13.77
C SER A 54 -11.38 -1.71 12.34
N ALA A 55 -11.14 -0.41 12.21
CA ALA A 55 -10.60 0.24 11.02
C ALA A 55 -9.08 -0.03 10.86
N LEU A 56 -8.62 -1.22 11.23
CA LEU A 56 -7.23 -1.66 11.17
C LEU A 56 -7.18 -3.05 10.53
N GLY A 57 -6.89 -3.08 9.23
CA GLY A 57 -6.36 -4.26 8.53
C GLY A 57 -7.29 -5.47 8.45
N ALA A 58 -8.28 -5.41 7.55
CA ALA A 58 -8.98 -6.61 7.11
C ALA A 58 -8.04 -7.44 6.21
N GLN A 59 -7.61 -8.56 6.78
CA GLN A 59 -6.93 -9.69 6.17
C GLN A 59 -7.74 -10.20 4.96
N GLY A 60 -7.22 -9.95 3.75
CA GLY A 60 -7.64 -10.64 2.54
C GLY A 60 -6.81 -11.91 2.38
N ASP A 61 -7.44 -13.04 2.66
CA ASP A 61 -6.95 -14.36 2.26
C ASP A 61 -6.96 -14.46 0.73
N ASP A 62 -5.79 -14.67 0.14
CA ASP A 62 -5.67 -15.35 -1.14
C ASP A 62 -4.69 -16.53 -1.01
N GLY A 63 -5.24 -17.73 -1.02
CA GLY A 63 -4.47 -18.95 -1.11
C GLY A 63 -3.69 -18.96 -2.42
N SER A 64 -2.38 -18.70 -2.34
CA SER A 64 -1.45 -18.92 -3.44
C SER A 64 -0.19 -19.60 -2.90
N LEU A 65 -0.07 -20.88 -3.25
CA LEU A 65 1.08 -21.72 -2.94
C LEU A 65 2.33 -21.13 -3.63
N GLY A 66 3.22 -20.52 -2.84
CA GLY A 66 4.62 -20.28 -3.22
C GLY A 66 5.19 -18.87 -3.05
N GLY A 67 4.41 -17.87 -2.61
CA GLY A 67 4.87 -16.49 -2.42
C GLY A 67 4.56 -15.92 -1.02
N MET A 68 5.46 -15.10 -0.47
CA MET A 68 5.23 -14.40 0.81
C MET A 68 4.02 -13.46 0.68
N SER A 69 3.18 -13.34 1.71
CA SER A 69 1.98 -12.51 1.69
C SER A 69 2.29 -11.02 1.54
N ASN A 70 1.33 -10.23 1.04
CA ASN A 70 1.49 -8.77 0.84
C ASN A 70 1.86 -8.02 2.13
N SER A 71 1.32 -8.46 3.27
CA SER A 71 1.66 -7.90 4.60
C SER A 71 3.08 -8.26 5.05
N ALA A 72 3.57 -9.44 4.69
CA ALA A 72 4.93 -9.85 4.99
C ALA A 72 5.93 -9.05 4.14
N TRP A 73 5.64 -8.81 2.86
CA TRP A 73 6.45 -7.92 2.01
C TRP A 73 6.51 -6.49 2.53
N PHE A 74 5.38 -5.97 3.03
CA PHE A 74 5.34 -4.68 3.71
C PHE A 74 6.23 -4.67 4.97
N ALA A 75 6.16 -5.69 5.82
CA ALA A 75 6.99 -5.77 7.03
C ALA A 75 8.48 -5.84 6.70
N THR A 76 8.84 -6.56 5.64
CA THR A 76 10.21 -6.59 5.12
C THR A 76 10.66 -5.19 4.65
N GLY A 77 9.78 -4.41 4.02
CA GLY A 77 10.07 -3.01 3.67
C GLY A 77 10.18 -2.10 4.91
N LEU A 78 9.28 -2.27 5.88
CA LEU A 78 9.21 -1.44 7.09
C LEU A 78 10.41 -1.63 8.01
N VAL A 79 10.82 -2.88 8.26
CA VAL A 79 11.85 -3.20 9.26
C VAL A 79 13.06 -3.86 8.61
N GLY A 80 12.84 -4.83 7.73
CA GLY A 80 13.93 -5.59 7.12
C GLY A 80 14.90 -4.72 6.34
N ALA A 81 14.39 -3.90 5.42
CA ALA A 81 15.19 -3.03 4.57
C ALA A 81 16.00 -1.97 5.35
N PRO A 82 15.42 -1.17 6.26
CA PRO A 82 16.20 -0.21 7.04
C PRO A 82 17.21 -0.90 7.98
N VAL A 83 16.91 -2.09 8.51
CA VAL A 83 17.88 -2.86 9.31
C VAL A 83 19.06 -3.33 8.44
N VAL A 84 18.81 -3.80 7.22
CA VAL A 84 19.89 -4.19 6.29
C VAL A 84 20.73 -2.99 5.88
N ILE A 85 20.09 -1.86 5.54
CA ILE A 85 20.77 -0.59 5.19
C ILE A 85 21.60 -0.10 6.38
N MET A 86 21.08 -0.16 7.60
CA MET A 86 21.79 0.17 8.84
C MET A 86 23.03 -0.68 9.06
N VAL A 87 22.90 -2.01 8.98
CA VAL A 87 24.01 -2.93 9.20
C VAL A 87 25.08 -2.74 8.13
N LEU A 88 24.69 -2.52 6.87
CA LEU A 88 25.62 -2.26 5.78
C LEU A 88 26.36 -0.93 5.94
N SER A 89 25.63 0.14 6.30
CA SER A 89 26.20 1.47 6.60
C SER A 89 27.19 1.38 7.76
N PHE A 90 26.78 0.76 8.88
CA PHE A 90 27.61 0.58 10.07
C PHE A 90 28.87 -0.24 9.77
N SER A 91 28.74 -1.32 8.98
CA SER A 91 29.88 -2.15 8.57
C SER A 91 30.88 -1.35 7.73
N LEU A 92 30.40 -0.50 6.82
CA LEU A 92 31.25 0.39 6.03
C LEU A 92 31.96 1.43 6.90
N THR A 93 31.24 2.02 7.85
CA THR A 93 31.83 3.00 8.79
C THR A 93 32.91 2.37 9.66
N VAL A 94 32.66 1.18 10.21
CA VAL A 94 33.66 0.43 11.00
C VAL A 94 34.87 0.04 10.14
N ALA A 95 34.64 -0.35 8.89
CA ALA A 95 35.73 -0.63 7.96
C ALA A 95 36.54 0.63 7.62
N GLY A 96 35.88 1.78 7.48
CA GLY A 96 36.51 3.08 7.25
C GLY A 96 37.46 3.48 8.39
N ASP A 97 37.02 3.33 9.64
CA ASP A 97 37.85 3.61 10.83
C ASP A 97 39.12 2.74 10.91
N ALA A 98 39.08 1.55 10.31
CA ALA A 98 40.22 0.64 10.23
C ALA A 98 41.16 0.93 9.03
N THR A 99 40.89 1.95 8.22
CA THR A 99 41.67 2.29 7.01
C THR A 99 42.50 3.57 7.16
N PHE A 100 43.35 3.85 6.16
CA PHE A 100 44.24 5.01 6.15
C PHE A 100 43.61 6.22 5.43
N GLU A 101 44.16 7.40 5.71
CA GLU A 101 43.58 8.75 5.56
C GLU A 101 43.42 9.34 4.13
N PRO A 102 43.18 8.54 3.08
CA PRO A 102 42.19 9.04 2.13
C PRO A 102 41.05 8.05 1.85
N ILE A 103 41.21 6.81 2.30
CA ILE A 103 40.28 5.73 1.97
C ILE A 103 39.11 5.75 2.96
N ASP A 104 39.36 6.14 4.21
CA ASP A 104 38.36 6.32 5.25
C ASP A 104 37.29 7.34 4.85
N GLU A 105 37.68 8.49 4.29
CA GLU A 105 36.74 9.54 3.83
C GLU A 105 35.81 9.02 2.73
N VAL A 106 36.33 8.20 1.82
CA VAL A 106 35.52 7.52 0.79
C VAL A 106 34.53 6.56 1.42
N PHE A 107 34.93 5.79 2.45
CA PHE A 107 34.05 4.88 3.18
C PHE A 107 32.96 5.62 3.96
N TYR A 108 33.28 6.74 4.61
CA TYR A 108 32.30 7.58 5.28
C TYR A 108 31.29 8.18 4.29
N PHE A 109 31.76 8.68 3.15
CA PHE A 109 30.89 9.22 2.11
C PHE A 109 29.97 8.13 1.53
N LEU A 110 30.49 6.94 1.22
CA LEU A 110 29.69 5.80 0.78
C LEU A 110 28.69 5.33 1.85
N GLY A 111 29.12 5.25 3.10
CA GLY A 111 28.28 4.87 4.24
C GLY A 111 27.12 5.84 4.48
N ALA A 112 27.36 7.14 4.29
CA ALA A 112 26.33 8.17 4.37
C ALA A 112 25.42 8.18 3.15
N ALA A 113 25.96 8.01 1.93
CA ALA A 113 25.20 7.96 0.69
C ALA A 113 24.32 6.70 0.58
N ILE A 114 24.67 5.63 1.29
CA ILE A 114 23.90 4.37 1.29
C ILE A 114 22.47 4.54 1.79
N TRP A 115 22.25 5.50 2.69
CA TRP A 115 20.94 5.79 3.26
C TRP A 115 19.95 6.35 2.22
N PRO A 116 20.22 7.50 1.58
CA PRO A 116 19.32 8.01 0.54
C PRO A 116 19.28 7.08 -0.68
N VAL A 117 20.43 6.54 -1.12
CA VAL A 117 20.50 5.69 -2.31
C VAL A 117 19.76 4.37 -2.11
N GLY A 118 19.94 3.71 -0.96
CA GLY A 118 19.28 2.44 -0.64
C GLY A 118 17.77 2.59 -0.55
N VAL A 119 17.28 3.71 0.01
CA VAL A 119 15.85 4.00 0.09
C VAL A 119 15.25 4.27 -1.29
N ILE A 120 15.93 5.08 -2.12
CA ILE A 120 15.45 5.41 -3.47
C ILE A 120 15.47 4.16 -4.37
N ALA A 121 16.58 3.43 -4.38
CA ALA A 121 16.74 2.21 -5.17
C ALA A 121 15.75 1.12 -4.72
N GLY A 122 15.59 0.93 -3.41
CA GLY A 122 14.62 -0.01 -2.85
C GLY A 122 13.18 0.34 -3.20
N SER A 123 12.81 1.63 -3.13
CA SER A 123 11.47 2.10 -3.51
C SER A 123 11.20 1.89 -5.00
N ALA A 124 12.13 2.33 -5.86
CA ALA A 124 12.02 2.20 -7.31
C ALA A 124 11.91 0.72 -7.73
N TRP A 125 12.74 -0.15 -7.15
CA TRP A 125 12.66 -1.59 -7.37
C TRP A 125 11.30 -2.16 -6.93
N GLY A 126 10.82 -1.80 -5.74
CA GLY A 126 9.54 -2.26 -5.22
C GLY A 126 8.35 -1.92 -6.13
N PHE A 127 8.38 -0.77 -6.80
CA PHE A 127 7.36 -0.40 -7.78
C PHE A 127 7.52 -1.14 -9.12
N VAL A 128 8.75 -1.37 -9.59
CA VAL A 128 9.02 -2.06 -10.87
C VAL A 128 8.73 -3.56 -10.80
N SER A 129 8.97 -4.20 -9.65
CA SER A 129 8.82 -5.66 -9.49
C SER A 129 7.39 -6.12 -9.17
N GLY A 130 6.42 -5.21 -9.07
CA GLY A 130 5.04 -5.54 -8.70
C GLY A 130 4.79 -5.75 -7.19
N HIS A 131 5.83 -5.72 -6.36
CA HIS A 131 5.72 -5.82 -4.90
C HIS A 131 5.48 -4.44 -4.26
N GLN A 132 4.38 -3.77 -4.63
CA GLN A 132 4.08 -2.41 -4.18
C GLN A 132 4.04 -2.28 -2.65
N SER A 133 3.60 -3.31 -1.94
CA SER A 133 3.57 -3.36 -0.47
C SER A 133 4.96 -3.17 0.16
N PHE A 134 6.02 -3.65 -0.48
CA PHE A 134 7.40 -3.44 -0.01
C PHE A 134 7.81 -1.97 -0.10
N ALA A 135 7.54 -1.31 -1.23
CA ALA A 135 7.89 0.10 -1.44
C ALA A 135 7.17 1.00 -0.42
N TRP A 136 5.88 0.77 -0.19
CA TRP A 136 5.12 1.48 0.83
C TRP A 136 5.65 1.19 2.25
N GLY A 137 6.08 -0.03 2.54
CA GLY A 137 6.75 -0.36 3.81
C GLY A 137 8.05 0.41 4.00
N LEU A 138 8.89 0.46 2.98
CA LEU A 138 10.15 1.20 3.00
C LEU A 138 9.92 2.71 3.21
N LEU A 139 8.98 3.29 2.48
CA LEU A 139 8.62 4.71 2.63
C LEU A 139 8.03 5.02 4.01
N ALA A 140 7.17 4.13 4.53
CA ALA A 140 6.62 4.26 5.87
C ALA A 140 7.74 4.23 6.93
N SER A 141 8.79 3.42 6.73
CA SER A 141 9.90 3.33 7.68
C SER A 141 10.61 4.67 7.94
N ILE A 142 10.67 5.55 6.94
CA ILE A 142 11.33 6.88 7.00
C ILE A 142 10.68 7.76 8.08
N VAL A 143 9.38 7.60 8.31
CA VAL A 143 8.62 8.41 9.27
C VAL A 143 8.27 7.62 10.52
N VAL A 144 7.81 6.37 10.36
CA VAL A 144 7.32 5.54 11.45
C VAL A 144 8.44 5.16 12.41
N ILE A 145 9.60 4.71 11.91
CA ILE A 145 10.72 4.30 12.78
C ILE A 145 11.20 5.48 13.63
N PRO A 146 11.55 6.67 13.08
CA PRO A 146 12.02 7.76 13.92
C PRO A 146 10.94 8.28 14.88
N LEU A 147 9.66 8.29 14.49
CA LEU A 147 8.57 8.66 15.41
C LEU A 147 8.41 7.67 16.56
N VAL A 148 8.48 6.37 16.29
CA VAL A 148 8.39 5.33 17.33
C VAL A 148 9.59 5.40 18.27
N VAL A 149 10.80 5.53 17.73
CA VAL A 149 12.03 5.67 18.53
C VAL A 149 11.97 6.94 19.40
N LEU A 150 11.55 8.08 18.83
CA LEU A 150 11.38 9.33 19.58
C LEU A 150 10.31 9.20 20.66
N GLY A 151 9.17 8.57 20.36
CA GLY A 151 8.09 8.34 21.31
C GLY A 151 8.49 7.41 22.46
N LEU A 152 9.22 6.34 22.16
CA LEU A 152 9.78 5.44 23.17
C LEU A 152 10.84 6.14 24.02
N LEU A 153 11.72 6.95 23.42
CA LEU A 153 12.73 7.72 24.13
C LEU A 153 12.08 8.79 25.03
N PHE A 154 11.05 9.49 24.55
CA PHE A 154 10.29 10.44 25.35
C PHE A 154 9.56 9.75 26.50
N GLY A 155 8.89 8.62 26.25
CA GLY A 155 8.25 7.81 27.27
C GLY A 155 9.24 7.29 28.32
N PHE A 156 10.43 6.84 27.88
CA PHE A 156 11.51 6.42 28.75
C PHE A 156 12.09 7.58 29.58
N CYS A 157 12.32 8.74 28.97
CA CYS A 157 12.76 9.95 29.69
C CYS A 157 11.71 10.40 30.73
N MET A 158 10.43 10.37 30.38
CA MET A 158 9.32 10.65 31.30
C MET A 158 9.25 9.62 32.43
N LEU A 159 9.48 8.33 32.15
CA LEU A 159 9.56 7.28 33.16
C LEU A 159 10.73 7.49 34.12
N MET A 160 11.92 7.83 33.61
CA MET A 160 13.11 8.09 34.42
C MET A 160 12.94 9.35 35.30
N MET A 161 12.34 10.41 34.76
CA MET A 161 12.05 11.65 35.50
C MET A 161 10.94 11.45 36.55
N GLY A 162 9.93 10.62 36.24
CA GLY A 162 8.86 10.26 37.17
C GLY A 162 9.28 9.27 38.26
N SER A 163 10.28 8.42 38.01
CA SER A 163 10.84 7.50 39.02
C SER A 163 11.83 8.18 39.99
N GLY A 164 12.33 9.38 39.67
CA GLY A 164 13.23 10.15 40.54
C GLY A 164 12.58 10.78 41.78
N GLY A 165 11.25 10.60 41.98
CA GLY A 165 10.46 11.25 43.02
C GLY A 165 10.20 10.43 44.29
N LYS A 166 11.04 9.44 44.63
CA LYS A 166 11.01 8.74 45.92
C LYS A 166 12.41 8.38 46.41
N LEU A 167 13.10 9.36 47.00
CA LEU A 167 14.16 9.17 47.99
C LEU A 167 13.88 10.12 49.15
#